data_AF-A0A927MNL9-F1
#
_entry.id   AF-A0A927MNL9-F1
#
_cell.length_a   1.000
_cell.length_b   1.000
_cell.length_c   1.000
_cell.angle_alpha   90.00
_cell.angle_beta   90.00
_cell.angle_gamma   90.00
#
_symmetry.space_group_name_H-M   'P 1'
#
loop_
_entity.id
_entity.type
_entity.pdbx_description
1 polymer ?
#
loop_
_entity_poly.entity_id
_entity_poly.type
_entity_poly.pdbx_seq_one_letter_code
_entity_poly.pdbx_strand_id
1 'polypeptide(L)'
;MPATPSATALTCVVLEGRLIRLEPLGHRHAADLARACEEDRSSYAYTWVPTATEVDAYIDTQLARAAAGKLVPYAVVEKTTGRAVGATAYWDPRQWPDGSGLCAVEIGFSWLAASAQGRGINAEAKLLLFDHAFTAFGVARVDLKTDARNRRSRAALERAGATFEGVLRRWSRSWAPGEEGRLRDSAMYSIVAEEWPERRARLTARLTGHGPASISMSGSAPASSAAAAVSASTPDDVGEVIPLEGALNARAVAGFRISDGRRIKPGIVYRSSALSYLIDRDRATLQRLNIRTVIDLRGPAEQTKAPDRLPAGTVSLSAPVDQDDLDFTRIDALLDRQGFSSQMRNREKVNAYGPFYRMLSLVNSYGEPGFLPKLAAYKTLFDRILDARRAGAILLHCTGGRDRTGIATAILLRTLGVCEQTIEANYLASNLLLQPDRDDPASTSFQRFTFSNVYVQPTSNHLFQKVAADLDETPQHIYDAVKLQPEYLRTLWAHIDQQHGSFGTFLATEYGLTPKRIEQLKDVMTS
;
A
#
# COMPACT_ATOMS: atom_id res chain seq x y z
N MET A 1 11.75 -33.13 -8.02
CA MET A 1 12.93 -32.68 -7.26
C MET A 1 13.06 -33.61 -6.05
N PRO A 2 14.23 -34.19 -5.75
CA PRO A 2 14.37 -35.02 -4.55
C PRO A 2 14.16 -34.14 -3.31
N ALA A 3 13.35 -34.63 -2.36
CA ALA A 3 13.02 -33.90 -1.14
C ALA A 3 14.30 -33.65 -0.33
N THR A 4 14.58 -32.38 -0.04
CA THR A 4 15.62 -32.00 0.92
C THR A 4 15.23 -32.61 2.29
N PRO A 5 16.14 -33.29 2.99
CA PRO A 5 15.80 -33.91 4.28
C PRO A 5 15.32 -32.83 5.26
N SER A 6 14.12 -33.03 5.81
CA SER A 6 13.53 -32.14 6.82
C SER A 6 14.26 -32.33 8.15
N ALA A 7 14.59 -31.22 8.83
CA ALA A 7 15.23 -31.28 10.13
C ALA A 7 14.23 -31.81 11.18
N THR A 8 14.70 -32.60 12.14
CA THR A 8 13.88 -33.13 13.24
C THR A 8 13.79 -32.19 14.45
N ALA A 9 14.64 -31.16 14.50
CA ALA A 9 14.70 -30.18 15.57
C ALA A 9 15.10 -28.79 15.04
N LEU A 10 14.74 -27.74 15.80
CA LEU A 10 15.18 -26.38 15.51
C LEU A 10 16.67 -26.23 15.86
N THR A 11 17.45 -25.69 14.95
CA THR A 11 18.86 -25.34 15.18
C THR A 11 19.02 -23.83 15.34
N CYS A 12 19.95 -23.42 16.21
CA CYS A 12 20.25 -22.01 16.47
C CYS A 12 21.64 -21.69 15.92
N VAL A 13 21.68 -21.12 14.72
CA VAL A 13 22.90 -20.65 14.06
C VAL A 13 22.85 -19.14 13.89
N VAL A 14 24.00 -18.49 13.82
CA VAL A 14 24.08 -17.08 13.46
C VAL A 14 23.63 -16.91 12.00
N LEU A 15 22.66 -16.03 11.75
CA LEU A 15 22.23 -15.69 10.40
C LEU A 15 22.76 -14.31 10.02
N GLU A 16 23.60 -14.28 8.99
CA GLU A 16 24.33 -13.08 8.58
C GLU A 16 23.61 -12.39 7.40
N GLY A 17 23.28 -11.11 7.58
CA GLY A 17 22.72 -10.25 6.54
C GLY A 17 23.66 -9.10 6.16
N ARG A 18 23.13 -8.17 5.37
CA ARG A 18 23.83 -6.94 4.96
C ARG A 18 23.70 -5.85 6.02
N LEU A 19 22.52 -5.64 6.57
CA LEU A 19 22.22 -4.62 7.59
C LEU A 19 22.37 -5.18 9.01
N ILE A 20 22.03 -6.45 9.20
CA ILE A 20 21.98 -7.08 10.52
C ILE A 20 22.66 -8.44 10.58
N ARG A 21 22.90 -8.88 11.82
CA ARG A 21 23.19 -10.26 12.20
C ARG A 21 22.13 -10.72 13.19
N LEU A 22 21.55 -11.90 12.96
CA LEU A 22 20.70 -12.56 13.95
C LEU A 22 21.59 -13.49 14.78
N GLU A 23 21.83 -13.13 16.02
CA GLU A 23 22.66 -13.89 16.94
C GLU A 23 21.81 -14.68 17.94
N PRO A 24 22.20 -15.91 18.33
CA PRO A 24 21.58 -16.61 19.44
C PRO A 24 21.47 -15.70 20.66
N LEU A 25 20.25 -15.45 21.14
CA LEU A 25 19.99 -14.55 22.26
C LEU A 25 20.76 -14.99 23.51
N GLY A 26 21.17 -14.03 24.34
CA GLY A 26 21.89 -14.29 25.59
C GLY A 26 22.23 -12.99 26.31
N HIS A 27 22.66 -13.07 27.58
CA HIS A 27 22.88 -11.91 28.44
C HIS A 27 23.94 -10.92 27.94
N ARG A 28 24.83 -11.35 27.04
CA ARG A 28 25.75 -10.41 26.35
C ARG A 28 25.04 -9.30 25.59
N HIS A 29 23.75 -9.49 25.24
CA HIS A 29 22.92 -8.48 24.58
C HIS A 29 22.09 -7.63 25.56
N ALA A 30 22.09 -7.95 26.86
CA ALA A 30 21.16 -7.36 27.83
C ALA A 30 21.29 -5.83 27.89
N ALA A 31 22.52 -5.31 27.96
CA ALA A 31 22.75 -3.87 28.03
C ALA A 31 22.23 -3.12 26.80
N ASP A 32 22.37 -3.69 25.60
CA ASP A 32 21.88 -3.10 24.36
C ASP A 32 20.36 -3.18 24.26
N LEU A 33 19.79 -4.33 24.60
CA LEU A 33 18.34 -4.54 24.60
C LEU A 33 17.62 -3.66 25.64
N ALA A 34 18.24 -3.42 26.80
CA ALA A 34 17.73 -2.51 27.82
C ALA A 34 17.61 -1.08 27.28
N ARG A 35 18.57 -0.62 26.48
CA ARG A 35 18.47 0.68 25.79
C ARG A 35 17.41 0.64 24.69
N ALA A 36 17.43 -0.39 23.84
CA ALA A 36 16.52 -0.53 22.70
C ALA A 36 15.04 -0.57 23.10
N CYS A 37 14.71 -1.22 24.23
CA CYS A 37 13.33 -1.37 24.68
C CYS A 37 12.73 -0.11 25.31
N GLU A 38 13.56 0.84 25.77
CA GLU A 38 13.14 2.12 26.39
C GLU A 38 13.18 3.31 25.44
N GLU A 39 13.43 3.09 24.15
CA GLU A 39 13.13 4.11 23.14
C GLU A 39 11.61 4.37 23.06
N ASP A 40 11.11 4.97 21.98
CA ASP A 40 9.66 5.17 21.84
C ASP A 40 8.88 3.84 21.84
N ARG A 41 8.16 3.59 22.94
CA ARG A 41 7.33 2.39 23.17
C ARG A 41 5.94 2.47 22.54
N SER A 42 5.57 3.58 21.89
CA SER A 42 4.25 3.79 21.27
C SER A 42 3.84 2.67 20.30
N SER A 43 4.83 2.00 19.69
CA SER A 43 4.64 0.91 18.75
C SER A 43 4.40 -0.48 19.37
N TYR A 44 4.55 -0.63 20.69
CA TYR A 44 4.52 -1.93 21.38
C TYR A 44 3.17 -2.31 21.97
N ALA A 45 2.12 -1.52 21.71
CA ALA A 45 0.80 -1.68 22.34
C ALA A 45 0.19 -3.10 22.26
N TYR A 46 0.64 -3.97 21.36
CA TYR A 46 0.14 -5.36 21.24
C TYR A 46 1.25 -6.42 21.28
N THR A 47 2.47 -5.99 21.60
CA THR A 47 3.67 -6.84 21.56
C THR A 47 4.28 -6.86 22.95
N TRP A 48 4.57 -8.04 23.46
CA TRP A 48 5.31 -8.15 24.70
C TRP A 48 6.77 -7.71 24.48
N VAL A 49 7.14 -6.58 25.08
CA VAL A 49 8.49 -6.00 25.06
C VAL A 49 8.89 -5.68 26.50
N PRO A 50 10.03 -6.18 27.00
CA PRO A 50 10.48 -5.90 28.36
C PRO A 50 10.70 -4.40 28.58
N THR A 51 10.64 -3.95 29.82
CA THR A 51 11.31 -2.70 30.25
C THR A 51 12.80 -2.96 30.50
N ALA A 52 13.60 -1.91 30.64
CA ALA A 52 15.05 -2.04 30.84
C ALA A 52 15.40 -2.92 32.06
N THR A 53 14.62 -2.84 33.13
CA THR A 53 14.81 -3.63 34.35
C THR A 53 14.36 -5.09 34.20
N GLU A 54 13.55 -5.39 33.19
CA GLU A 54 13.01 -6.74 32.93
C GLU A 54 13.82 -7.51 31.88
N VAL A 55 14.83 -6.90 31.25
CA VAL A 55 15.55 -7.51 30.12
C VAL A 55 16.23 -8.81 30.49
N ASP A 56 16.89 -8.90 31.64
CA ASP A 56 17.55 -10.15 32.07
C ASP A 56 16.52 -11.27 32.25
N ALA A 57 15.41 -11.00 32.95
CA ALA A 57 14.33 -11.97 33.14
C ALA A 57 13.65 -12.35 31.82
N TYR A 58 13.55 -11.42 30.86
CA TYR A 58 13.08 -11.70 29.51
C TYR A 58 14.02 -12.65 28.77
N ILE A 59 15.34 -12.42 28.84
CA ILE A 59 16.35 -13.31 28.25
C ILE A 59 16.26 -14.70 28.88
N ASP A 60 16.22 -14.80 30.22
CA ASP A 60 16.07 -16.06 30.96
C ASP A 60 14.82 -16.84 30.51
N THR A 61 13.69 -16.14 30.39
CA THR A 61 12.42 -16.76 29.96
C THR A 61 12.53 -17.33 28.55
N GLN A 62 13.21 -16.63 27.64
CA GLN A 62 13.39 -17.09 26.26
C GLN A 62 14.40 -18.24 26.18
N LEU A 63 15.48 -18.20 26.96
CA LEU A 63 16.47 -19.27 27.06
C LEU A 63 15.87 -20.55 27.67
N ALA A 64 15.01 -20.44 28.69
CA ALA A 64 14.30 -21.57 29.26
C ALA A 64 13.38 -22.26 28.23
N ARG A 65 12.69 -21.47 27.39
CA ARG A 65 11.90 -22.02 26.27
C ARG A 65 12.76 -22.68 25.20
N ALA A 66 13.96 -22.14 24.97
CA ALA A 66 14.92 -22.73 24.04
C ALA A 66 15.48 -24.06 24.55
N ALA A 67 15.82 -24.14 25.84
CA ALA A 67 16.24 -25.39 26.49
C ALA A 67 15.16 -26.47 26.43
N ALA A 68 13.88 -26.08 26.42
CA ALA A 68 12.75 -26.99 26.24
C ALA A 68 12.46 -27.36 24.76
N GLY A 69 13.28 -26.90 23.81
CA GLY A 69 13.10 -27.15 22.36
C GLY A 69 11.90 -26.41 21.74
N LYS A 70 11.29 -25.46 22.44
CA LYS A 70 10.06 -24.77 22.01
C LYS A 70 10.32 -23.46 21.28
N LEU A 71 11.55 -22.94 21.35
CA LEU A 71 11.94 -21.61 20.88
C LEU A 71 13.37 -21.62 20.36
N VAL A 72 13.66 -20.83 19.34
CA VAL A 72 15.02 -20.41 19.00
C VAL A 72 15.06 -18.88 19.00
N PRO A 73 15.52 -18.26 20.09
CA PRO A 73 15.54 -16.80 20.23
C PRO A 73 16.78 -16.19 19.62
N TYR A 74 16.58 -15.08 18.93
CA TYR A 74 17.61 -14.25 18.31
C TYR A 74 17.60 -12.84 18.87
N ALA A 75 18.79 -12.30 19.14
CA ALA A 75 19.02 -10.86 19.16
C ALA A 75 19.19 -10.36 17.73
N VAL A 76 18.57 -9.22 17.41
CA VAL A 76 18.74 -8.52 16.13
C VAL A 76 19.87 -7.50 16.30
N VAL A 77 21.05 -7.79 15.78
CA VAL A 77 22.24 -6.92 15.92
C VAL A 77 22.44 -6.10 14.65
N GLU A 78 22.42 -4.78 14.76
CA GLU A 78 22.66 -3.87 13.64
C GLU A 78 24.16 -3.78 13.34
N LYS A 79 24.59 -4.10 12.12
CA LYS A 79 26.01 -4.21 11.76
C LYS A 79 26.77 -2.88 11.81
N THR A 80 26.10 -1.78 11.51
CA THR A 80 26.73 -0.44 11.51
C THR A 80 27.09 0.02 12.92
N THR A 81 26.30 -0.36 13.92
CA THR A 81 26.49 0.06 15.31
C THR A 81 27.06 -1.04 16.19
N GLY A 82 27.00 -2.29 15.75
CA GLY A 82 27.38 -3.48 16.51
C GLY A 82 26.44 -3.81 17.67
N ARG A 83 25.29 -3.12 17.78
CA ARG A 83 24.40 -3.19 18.94
C ARG A 83 23.16 -4.05 18.69
N ALA A 84 22.68 -4.72 19.72
CA ALA A 84 21.37 -5.37 19.67
C ALA A 84 20.24 -4.33 19.70
N VAL A 85 19.43 -4.30 18.65
CA VAL A 85 18.33 -3.32 18.44
C VAL A 85 16.95 -3.96 18.52
N GLY A 86 16.85 -5.19 19.01
CA GLY A 86 15.59 -5.90 19.20
C GLY A 86 15.76 -7.41 19.26
N ALA A 87 14.65 -8.13 19.24
CA ALA A 87 14.64 -9.59 19.30
C ALA A 87 13.61 -10.18 18.36
N THR A 88 13.78 -11.45 18.00
CA THR A 88 12.83 -12.26 17.24
C THR A 88 13.10 -13.74 17.51
N ALA A 89 12.18 -14.65 17.18
CA ALA A 89 12.40 -16.07 17.41
C ALA A 89 11.66 -16.97 16.40
N TYR A 90 12.18 -18.18 16.20
CA TYR A 90 11.34 -19.31 15.83
C TYR A 90 10.66 -19.88 17.06
N TRP A 91 9.43 -20.38 16.91
CA TRP A 91 8.71 -21.04 17.98
C TRP A 91 7.61 -21.93 17.44
N ASP A 92 7.01 -22.73 18.34
CA ASP A 92 5.94 -23.69 18.01
C ASP A 92 6.30 -24.61 16.83
N PRO A 93 7.45 -25.33 16.88
CA PRO A 93 7.80 -26.27 15.83
C PRO A 93 6.76 -27.39 15.78
N ARG A 94 6.23 -27.64 14.58
CA ARG A 94 5.26 -28.72 14.33
C ARG A 94 5.94 -29.82 13.54
N GLN A 95 5.79 -31.06 13.99
CA GLN A 95 6.34 -32.24 13.32
C GLN A 95 5.30 -32.84 12.37
N TRP A 96 5.79 -33.54 11.34
CA TRP A 96 4.95 -34.46 10.59
C TRP A 96 4.40 -35.57 11.52
N PRO A 97 3.16 -36.04 11.32
CA PRO A 97 2.59 -37.11 12.14
C PRO A 97 3.40 -38.41 12.15
N ASP A 98 4.18 -38.68 11.09
CA ASP A 98 5.04 -39.84 10.97
C ASP A 98 6.43 -39.65 11.61
N GLY A 99 6.70 -38.48 12.18
CA GLY A 99 7.98 -38.15 12.81
C GLY A 99 9.13 -37.90 11.83
N SER A 100 8.86 -37.79 10.52
CA SER A 100 9.89 -37.64 9.48
C SER A 100 10.65 -36.30 9.52
N GLY A 101 10.17 -35.33 10.29
CA GLY A 101 10.80 -34.02 10.45
C GLY A 101 9.82 -32.93 10.82
N LEU A 102 10.26 -31.68 10.75
CA LEU A 102 9.44 -30.48 10.94
C LEU A 102 8.59 -30.19 9.70
N CYS A 103 7.28 -30.10 9.87
CA CYS A 103 6.36 -29.70 8.82
C CYS A 103 6.13 -28.19 8.81
N ALA A 104 6.19 -27.52 9.98
CA ALA A 104 6.00 -26.08 10.08
C ALA A 104 6.72 -25.47 11.29
N VAL A 105 6.94 -24.16 11.25
CA VAL A 105 7.44 -23.37 12.38
C VAL A 105 6.83 -21.98 12.37
N GLU A 106 6.58 -21.39 13.54
CA GLU A 106 6.13 -20.00 13.66
C GLU A 106 7.32 -19.05 13.86
N ILE A 107 7.28 -17.87 13.22
CA ILE A 107 8.18 -16.77 13.57
C ILE A 107 7.42 -15.72 14.38
N GLY A 108 7.87 -15.50 15.62
CA GLY A 108 7.21 -14.62 16.58
C GLY A 108 8.19 -13.89 17.48
N PHE A 109 7.66 -13.31 18.56
CA PHE A 109 8.42 -12.52 19.55
C PHE A 109 9.26 -11.39 18.92
N SER A 110 8.82 -10.88 17.76
CA SER A 110 9.55 -9.84 17.02
C SER A 110 9.24 -8.46 17.57
N TRP A 111 10.28 -7.75 18.02
CA TRP A 111 10.22 -6.32 18.33
C TRP A 111 11.55 -5.66 17.99
N LEU A 112 11.51 -4.37 17.70
CA LEU A 112 12.69 -3.56 17.34
C LEU A 112 12.58 -2.20 18.02
N ALA A 113 13.72 -1.68 18.48
CA ALA A 113 13.89 -0.30 18.94
C ALA A 113 13.29 0.70 17.93
N ALA A 114 12.73 1.81 18.39
CA ALA A 114 12.09 2.81 17.53
C ALA A 114 13.04 3.29 16.40
N SER A 115 14.31 3.50 16.72
CA SER A 115 15.40 3.90 15.83
C SER A 115 15.75 2.85 14.76
N ALA A 116 15.39 1.59 14.97
CA ALA A 116 15.62 0.48 14.05
C ALA A 116 14.39 0.19 13.15
N GLN A 117 13.24 0.79 13.45
CA GLN A 117 12.02 0.62 12.69
C GLN A 117 12.05 1.41 11.37
N GLY A 118 11.42 0.87 10.32
CA GLY A 118 11.37 1.54 9.00
C GLY A 118 12.66 1.49 8.17
N ARG A 119 13.78 1.00 8.73
CA ARG A 119 15.11 1.00 8.09
C ARG A 119 15.47 -0.30 7.34
N GLY A 120 14.49 -1.15 7.06
CA GLY A 120 14.71 -2.45 6.41
C GLY A 120 15.20 -3.58 7.35
N ILE A 121 15.55 -3.28 8.60
CA ILE A 121 16.05 -4.26 9.58
C ILE A 121 15.08 -5.45 9.76
N ASN A 122 13.79 -5.19 10.01
CA ASN A 122 12.80 -6.27 10.13
C ASN A 122 12.64 -7.06 8.83
N ALA A 123 12.75 -6.39 7.68
CA ALA A 123 12.61 -7.05 6.39
C ALA A 123 13.77 -8.03 6.14
N GLU A 124 15.00 -7.65 6.48
CA GLU A 124 16.16 -8.52 6.39
C GLU A 124 16.10 -9.65 7.42
N ALA A 125 15.67 -9.37 8.65
CA ALA A 125 15.45 -10.41 9.66
C ALA A 125 14.47 -11.46 9.16
N LYS A 126 13.34 -11.05 8.56
CA LYS A 126 12.37 -11.99 7.99
C LYS A 126 12.94 -12.75 6.79
N LEU A 127 13.72 -12.10 5.92
CA LEU A 127 14.39 -12.81 4.81
C LEU A 127 15.28 -13.94 5.33
N LEU A 128 16.16 -13.63 6.28
CA LEU A 128 17.10 -14.61 6.85
C LEU A 128 16.36 -15.77 7.53
N LEU A 129 15.31 -15.46 8.30
CA LEU A 129 14.54 -16.48 9.00
C LEU A 129 13.69 -17.33 8.04
N PHE A 130 13.03 -16.74 7.07
CA PHE A 130 12.29 -17.52 6.08
C PHE A 130 13.25 -18.42 5.30
N ASP A 131 14.39 -17.89 4.86
CA ASP A 131 15.36 -18.67 4.08
C ASP A 131 15.86 -19.87 4.87
N HIS A 132 16.26 -19.65 6.12
CA HIS A 132 16.73 -20.72 6.99
C HIS A 132 15.63 -21.73 7.32
N ALA A 133 14.38 -21.30 7.53
CA ALA A 133 13.27 -22.23 7.76
C ALA A 133 13.05 -23.17 6.56
N PHE A 134 13.00 -22.63 5.35
CA PHE A 134 12.74 -23.47 4.17
C PHE A 134 13.96 -24.28 3.72
N THR A 135 15.18 -23.74 3.84
CA THR A 135 16.39 -24.40 3.33
C THR A 135 17.08 -25.32 4.34
N ALA A 136 17.13 -24.92 5.61
CA ALA A 136 17.81 -25.67 6.66
C ALA A 136 16.86 -26.56 7.47
N PHE A 137 15.66 -26.05 7.80
CA PHE A 137 14.67 -26.90 8.48
C PHE A 137 13.84 -27.75 7.51
N GLY A 138 13.72 -27.33 6.25
CA GLY A 138 12.92 -28.05 5.26
C GLY A 138 11.43 -28.08 5.60
N VAL A 139 10.92 -27.04 6.26
CA VAL A 139 9.49 -26.97 6.61
C VAL A 139 8.64 -26.73 5.36
N ALA A 140 7.44 -27.31 5.32
CA ALA A 140 6.47 -27.01 4.28
C ALA A 140 5.85 -25.62 4.46
N ARG A 141 5.90 -25.07 5.67
CA ARG A 141 5.18 -23.86 6.04
C ARG A 141 5.85 -23.05 7.15
N VAL A 142 5.81 -21.73 7.02
CA VAL A 142 6.13 -20.79 8.09
C VAL A 142 4.86 -20.06 8.52
N ASP A 143 4.52 -20.15 9.81
CA ASP A 143 3.41 -19.42 10.43
C ASP A 143 3.86 -18.05 10.94
N LEU A 144 2.98 -17.06 10.84
CA LEU A 144 3.14 -15.78 11.54
C LEU A 144 1.78 -15.36 12.11
N LYS A 145 1.79 -14.78 13.31
CA LYS A 145 0.57 -14.19 13.87
C LYS A 145 0.82 -12.92 14.64
N THR A 146 -0.23 -12.12 14.75
CA THR A 146 -0.23 -10.89 15.52
C THR A 146 -1.62 -10.58 16.07
N ASP A 147 -1.75 -9.61 16.97
CA ASP A 147 -3.06 -9.13 17.42
C ASP A 147 -3.85 -8.61 16.21
N ALA A 148 -5.11 -9.00 16.08
CA ALA A 148 -5.94 -8.58 14.95
C ALA A 148 -6.02 -7.04 14.83
N ARG A 149 -5.91 -6.33 15.97
CA ARG A 149 -5.88 -4.86 16.07
C ARG A 149 -4.52 -4.25 15.73
N ASN A 150 -3.44 -5.04 15.69
CA ASN A 150 -2.08 -4.58 15.39
C ASN A 150 -1.86 -4.38 13.88
N ARG A 151 -2.50 -3.35 13.33
CA ARG A 151 -2.44 -2.99 11.90
C ARG A 151 -1.01 -2.83 11.39
N ARG A 152 -0.11 -2.29 12.22
CA ARG A 152 1.30 -2.10 11.89
C ARG A 152 2.02 -3.42 11.65
N SER A 153 1.82 -4.39 12.54
CA SER A 153 2.41 -5.73 12.40
C SER A 153 1.80 -6.47 11.21
N ARG A 154 0.48 -6.43 11.04
CA ARG A 154 -0.24 -7.01 9.89
C ARG A 154 0.33 -6.52 8.55
N ALA A 155 0.44 -5.20 8.39
CA ALA A 155 1.04 -4.60 7.20
C ALA A 155 2.54 -4.96 7.03
N ALA A 156 3.28 -5.22 8.11
CA ALA A 156 4.67 -5.67 8.03
C ALA A 156 4.77 -7.15 7.58
N LEU A 157 3.85 -8.01 8.01
CA LEU A 157 3.77 -9.42 7.61
C LEU A 157 3.41 -9.55 6.11
N GLU A 158 2.39 -8.83 5.66
CA GLU A 158 1.97 -8.81 4.26
C GLU A 158 3.10 -8.29 3.36
N ARG A 159 3.76 -7.22 3.78
CA ARG A 159 4.95 -6.70 3.10
C ARG A 159 6.11 -7.69 3.11
N ALA A 160 6.27 -8.52 4.13
CA ALA A 160 7.30 -9.57 4.14
C ALA A 160 6.95 -10.73 3.19
N GLY A 161 5.74 -10.72 2.61
CA GLY A 161 5.28 -11.69 1.62
C GLY A 161 4.41 -12.79 2.19
N ALA A 162 3.96 -12.64 3.44
CA ALA A 162 3.03 -13.58 4.06
C ALA A 162 1.60 -13.36 3.56
N THR A 163 0.91 -14.47 3.33
CA THR A 163 -0.49 -14.53 2.93
C THR A 163 -1.38 -14.53 4.16
N PHE A 164 -2.42 -13.68 4.19
CA PHE A 164 -3.41 -13.66 5.27
C PHE A 164 -4.38 -14.83 5.13
N GLU A 165 -4.68 -15.52 6.23
CA GLU A 165 -5.56 -16.70 6.23
C GLU A 165 -6.84 -16.53 7.03
N GLY A 166 -6.86 -15.61 8.00
CA GLY A 166 -8.05 -15.34 8.80
C GLY A 166 -7.75 -14.84 10.20
N VAL A 167 -8.82 -14.59 10.97
CA VAL A 167 -8.73 -14.18 12.37
C VAL A 167 -9.27 -15.30 13.26
N LEU A 168 -8.41 -15.84 14.11
CA LEU A 168 -8.81 -16.79 15.16
C LEU A 168 -9.25 -16.00 16.39
N ARG A 169 -10.55 -16.10 16.71
CA ARG A 169 -11.15 -15.37 17.83
C ARG A 169 -10.68 -15.93 19.16
N ARG A 170 -10.30 -15.06 20.10
CA ARG A 170 -9.85 -15.41 21.46
C ARG A 170 -8.77 -16.50 21.49
N TRP A 171 -7.85 -16.46 20.53
CA TRP A 171 -6.88 -17.54 20.28
C TRP A 171 -5.68 -17.53 21.23
N SER A 172 -5.20 -16.35 21.63
CA SER A 172 -3.98 -16.24 22.46
C SER A 172 -4.09 -15.15 23.51
N ARG A 173 -3.18 -15.14 24.49
CA ARG A 173 -3.13 -14.10 25.53
C ARG A 173 -2.98 -12.71 24.92
N SER A 174 -3.74 -11.75 25.44
CA SER A 174 -3.58 -10.32 25.11
C SER A 174 -2.36 -9.74 25.81
N TRP A 175 -1.64 -8.90 25.08
CA TRP A 175 -0.52 -8.10 25.58
C TRP A 175 -0.85 -6.60 25.56
N ALA A 176 -2.11 -6.25 25.27
CA ALA A 176 -2.54 -4.87 25.30
C ALA A 176 -2.56 -4.33 26.74
N PRO A 177 -2.12 -3.07 26.96
CA PRO A 177 -2.18 -2.45 28.28
C PRO A 177 -3.58 -2.52 28.89
N GLY A 178 -3.69 -3.01 30.14
CA GLY A 178 -4.97 -3.13 30.84
C GLY A 178 -5.84 -4.32 30.42
N GLU A 179 -5.28 -5.26 29.64
CA GLU A 179 -5.96 -6.51 29.25
C GLU A 179 -5.28 -7.75 29.84
N GLU A 180 -4.60 -7.61 30.98
CA GLU A 180 -3.93 -8.72 31.66
C GLU A 180 -4.92 -9.87 31.94
N GLY A 181 -4.52 -11.10 31.59
CA GLY A 181 -5.36 -12.29 31.73
C GLY A 181 -6.46 -12.46 30.68
N ARG A 182 -6.64 -11.50 29.76
CA ARG A 182 -7.61 -11.63 28.66
C ARG A 182 -7.03 -12.34 27.44
N LEU A 183 -7.92 -12.83 26.59
CA LEU A 183 -7.59 -13.39 25.28
C LEU A 183 -7.79 -12.34 24.19
N ARG A 184 -6.95 -12.38 23.16
CA ARG A 184 -7.03 -11.56 21.95
C ARG A 184 -7.40 -12.39 20.73
N ASP A 185 -7.98 -11.71 19.77
CA ASP A 185 -8.14 -12.22 18.41
C ASP A 185 -6.77 -12.20 17.71
N SER A 186 -6.48 -13.25 16.95
CA SER A 186 -5.19 -13.45 16.29
C SER A 186 -5.34 -13.49 14.79
N ALA A 187 -4.80 -12.48 14.11
CA ALA A 187 -4.67 -12.51 12.66
C ALA A 187 -3.55 -13.47 12.28
N MET A 188 -3.90 -14.50 11.50
CA MET A 188 -3.01 -15.58 11.09
C MET A 188 -2.52 -15.35 9.66
N TYR A 189 -1.24 -15.60 9.45
CA TYR A 189 -0.55 -15.45 8.18
C TYR A 189 0.40 -16.63 7.94
N SER A 190 0.75 -16.86 6.68
CA SER A 190 1.69 -17.91 6.32
C SER A 190 2.52 -17.63 5.08
N ILE A 191 3.61 -18.38 4.94
CA ILE A 191 4.29 -18.62 3.66
C ILE A 191 4.45 -20.13 3.54
N VAL A 192 4.16 -20.69 2.36
CA VAL A 192 4.42 -22.12 2.07
C VAL A 192 5.66 -22.29 1.19
N ALA A 193 6.26 -23.47 1.22
CA ALA A 193 7.56 -23.75 0.59
C ALA A 193 7.57 -23.45 -0.91
N GLU A 194 6.46 -23.72 -1.61
CA GLU A 194 6.30 -23.49 -3.05
C GLU A 194 6.33 -22.00 -3.40
N GLU A 195 5.85 -21.15 -2.50
CA GLU A 195 5.86 -19.69 -2.68
C GLU A 195 7.25 -19.10 -2.38
N TRP A 196 8.05 -19.78 -1.55
CA TRP A 196 9.26 -19.18 -0.98
C TRP A 196 10.26 -18.67 -2.04
N PRO A 197 10.59 -19.39 -3.12
CA PRO A 197 11.56 -18.90 -4.10
C PRO A 197 11.19 -17.53 -4.70
N GLU A 198 9.91 -17.35 -5.06
CA GLU A 198 9.40 -16.08 -5.59
C GLU A 198 9.40 -14.98 -4.50
N ARG A 199 8.92 -15.32 -3.30
CA ARG A 199 8.83 -14.38 -2.17
C ARG A 199 10.23 -13.93 -1.72
N ARG A 200 11.20 -14.84 -1.70
CA ARG A 200 12.63 -14.58 -1.42
C ARG A 200 13.19 -13.59 -2.43
N ALA A 201 13.01 -13.83 -3.72
CA ALA A 201 13.51 -12.94 -4.77
C ALA A 201 12.95 -11.52 -4.60
N ARG A 202 11.64 -11.39 -4.35
CA ARG A 202 10.97 -10.10 -4.10
C ARG A 202 11.47 -9.41 -2.84
N LEU A 203 11.65 -10.14 -1.75
CA LEU A 203 12.08 -9.60 -0.46
C LEU A 203 13.55 -9.16 -0.49
N THR A 204 14.42 -9.95 -1.12
CA THR A 204 15.82 -9.60 -1.40
C THR A 204 15.91 -8.36 -2.26
N ALA A 205 15.13 -8.31 -3.35
CA ALA A 205 15.12 -7.17 -4.25
C ALA A 205 14.76 -5.85 -3.56
N ARG A 206 13.77 -5.91 -2.66
CA ARG A 206 13.40 -4.77 -1.82
C ARG A 206 14.52 -4.31 -0.89
N LEU A 207 15.32 -5.25 -0.37
CA LEU A 207 16.42 -4.95 0.57
C LEU A 207 17.68 -4.42 -0.12
N THR A 208 17.91 -4.81 -1.37
CA THR A 208 19.06 -4.35 -2.16
C THR A 208 18.74 -3.12 -3.00
N GLY A 209 17.46 -2.69 -3.06
CA GLY A 209 17.01 -1.62 -3.95
C GLY A 209 17.10 -1.99 -5.44
N HIS A 210 17.36 -3.27 -5.74
CA HIS A 210 17.47 -3.81 -7.09
C HIS A 210 16.33 -4.81 -7.28
N GLY A 211 15.39 -4.56 -8.19
CA GLY A 211 14.43 -5.58 -8.65
C GLY A 211 15.13 -6.91 -8.98
N PRO A 212 14.45 -8.07 -8.87
CA PRO A 212 15.11 -9.36 -9.05
C PRO A 212 15.79 -9.43 -10.42
N ALA A 213 17.09 -9.73 -10.42
CA ALA A 213 17.91 -9.86 -11.61
C ALA A 213 17.47 -11.07 -12.43
N SER A 214 17.14 -10.83 -13.70
CA SER A 214 16.87 -11.85 -14.71
C SER A 214 18.10 -12.74 -14.91
N ILE A 215 17.93 -14.05 -14.75
CA ILE A 215 18.91 -15.07 -15.13
C ILE A 215 19.06 -15.03 -16.65
N SER A 216 20.29 -14.76 -17.11
CA SER A 216 20.70 -14.84 -18.52
C SER A 216 21.01 -16.29 -18.88
N MET A 217 20.26 -16.86 -19.83
CA MET A 217 20.70 -17.98 -20.66
C MET A 217 20.46 -17.59 -22.12
N SER A 218 21.53 -17.56 -22.89
CA SER A 218 21.60 -17.18 -24.30
C SER A 218 20.93 -18.21 -25.22
N GLY A 219 20.10 -17.74 -26.17
CA GLY A 219 19.60 -18.55 -27.29
C GLY A 219 18.42 -17.93 -28.06
N SER A 220 18.73 -17.03 -29.01
CA SER A 220 17.96 -16.57 -30.19
C SER A 220 16.41 -16.40 -30.17
N ALA A 221 16.03 -15.13 -30.39
CA ALA A 221 14.74 -14.44 -30.60
C ALA A 221 13.80 -14.99 -31.73
N PRO A 222 12.59 -14.43 -32.02
CA PRO A 222 12.04 -13.12 -31.57
C PRO A 222 10.54 -13.01 -31.21
N ALA A 223 10.20 -11.97 -30.42
CA ALA A 223 9.16 -10.95 -30.69
C ALA A 223 8.48 -10.42 -29.40
N SER A 224 8.31 -9.10 -29.36
CA SER A 224 7.52 -8.26 -28.42
C SER A 224 8.23 -7.71 -27.17
N SER A 225 8.92 -6.58 -27.39
CA SER A 225 9.09 -5.47 -26.46
C SER A 225 7.72 -4.84 -26.15
N ALA A 226 7.43 -4.12 -25.06
CA ALA A 226 8.19 -3.55 -23.97
C ALA A 226 7.20 -3.39 -22.78
N ALA A 227 7.64 -3.63 -21.55
CA ALA A 227 6.94 -3.15 -20.35
C ALA A 227 8.00 -2.74 -19.32
N ALA A 228 8.24 -1.43 -19.27
CA ALA A 228 9.26 -0.81 -18.45
C ALA A 228 8.81 -0.72 -16.98
N ALA A 229 9.59 -1.40 -16.13
CA ALA A 229 9.84 -1.22 -14.71
C ALA A 229 9.01 -0.18 -13.93
N VAL A 230 8.39 -0.64 -12.85
CA VAL A 230 7.78 0.18 -11.80
C VAL A 230 8.48 -0.15 -10.48
N SER A 231 9.26 0.80 -9.97
CA SER A 231 10.02 0.70 -8.72
C SER A 231 9.09 0.67 -7.50
N ALA A 232 9.45 -0.07 -6.44
CA ALA A 232 8.68 -0.21 -5.22
C ALA A 232 8.65 1.10 -4.42
N SER A 233 7.45 1.64 -4.19
CA SER A 233 7.21 2.95 -3.57
C SER A 233 7.31 2.94 -2.04
N THR A 234 7.96 3.96 -1.48
CA THR A 234 8.08 4.23 -0.03
C THR A 234 6.94 5.13 0.48
N PRO A 235 6.74 5.34 1.81
CA PRO A 235 5.81 6.35 2.33
C PRO A 235 6.11 7.77 1.82
N ASP A 236 7.39 8.07 1.59
CA ASP A 236 7.85 9.30 0.93
C ASP A 236 7.34 9.41 -0.52
N ASP A 237 6.92 8.30 -1.14
CA ASP A 237 6.42 8.26 -2.53
C ASP A 237 4.89 8.19 -2.67
N VAL A 238 4.16 7.95 -1.57
CA VAL A 238 2.70 7.83 -1.58
C VAL A 238 1.99 8.96 -0.82
N GLY A 239 2.66 9.58 0.16
CA GLY A 239 2.06 10.58 1.04
C GLY A 239 1.32 9.94 2.23
N GLU A 240 1.20 10.70 3.33
CA GLU A 240 0.59 10.23 4.58
C GLU A 240 -0.87 9.83 4.37
N VAL A 241 -1.21 8.57 4.68
CA VAL A 241 -2.59 8.06 4.60
C VAL A 241 -3.42 8.61 5.75
N ILE A 242 -4.57 9.18 5.43
CA ILE A 242 -5.54 9.69 6.39
C ILE A 242 -6.61 8.61 6.61
N PRO A 243 -6.74 8.06 7.84
CA PRO A 243 -7.69 6.99 8.10
C PRO A 243 -9.12 7.56 8.22
N LEU A 244 -9.84 7.58 7.09
CA LEU A 244 -11.26 7.90 7.03
C LEU A 244 -12.06 6.62 6.76
N GLU A 245 -13.18 6.47 7.42
CA GLU A 245 -14.07 5.32 7.22
C GLU A 245 -14.97 5.52 6.00
N GLY A 246 -15.56 6.71 5.86
CA GLY A 246 -16.47 7.06 4.79
C GLY A 246 -15.79 7.46 3.47
N ALA A 247 -14.48 7.70 3.48
CA ALA A 247 -13.72 8.10 2.29
C ALA A 247 -12.39 7.35 2.18
N LEU A 248 -12.38 6.31 1.36
CA LEU A 248 -11.18 5.54 1.03
C LEU A 248 -10.15 6.37 0.28
N ASN A 249 -8.93 5.84 0.19
CA ASN A 249 -7.82 6.42 -0.58
C ASN A 249 -7.44 7.86 -0.15
N ALA A 250 -7.79 8.23 1.08
CA ALA A 250 -7.51 9.54 1.64
C ALA A 250 -6.03 9.67 2.03
N ARG A 251 -5.34 10.69 1.51
CA ARG A 251 -3.93 10.93 1.79
C ARG A 251 -3.51 12.39 1.60
N ALA A 252 -2.48 12.81 2.33
CA ALA A 252 -1.83 14.10 2.13
C ALA A 252 -1.01 14.09 0.82
N VAL A 253 -1.05 15.20 0.08
CA VAL A 253 -0.15 15.45 -1.04
C VAL A 253 1.04 16.26 -0.49
N ALA A 254 1.88 15.59 0.30
CA ALA A 254 2.97 16.20 1.06
C ALA A 254 4.12 15.22 1.27
N GLY A 255 5.30 15.74 1.63
CA GLY A 255 6.51 14.96 1.93
C GLY A 255 7.40 14.68 0.72
N PHE A 256 6.89 14.80 -0.51
CA PHE A 256 7.65 14.55 -1.72
C PHE A 256 8.80 15.54 -1.91
N ARG A 257 9.97 15.05 -2.31
CA ARG A 257 11.10 15.88 -2.72
C ARG A 257 10.88 16.41 -4.13
N ILE A 258 11.19 17.68 -4.34
CA ILE A 258 11.20 18.30 -5.67
C ILE A 258 12.64 18.46 -6.17
N SER A 259 12.80 18.77 -7.46
CA SER A 259 14.11 18.81 -8.15
C SER A 259 15.14 19.78 -7.55
N ASP A 260 14.71 20.81 -6.83
CA ASP A 260 15.59 21.77 -6.14
C ASP A 260 15.96 21.37 -4.70
N GLY A 261 15.51 20.19 -4.25
CA GLY A 261 15.81 19.64 -2.92
C GLY A 261 14.80 19.99 -1.83
N ARG A 262 13.89 20.95 -2.04
CA ARG A 262 12.79 21.26 -1.10
C ARG A 262 11.80 20.10 -1.00
N ARG A 263 11.00 20.10 0.06
CA ARG A 263 9.89 19.13 0.24
C ARG A 263 8.53 19.80 0.22
N ILE A 264 7.53 19.10 -0.31
CA ILE A 264 6.14 19.56 -0.27
C ILE A 264 5.63 19.57 1.18
N LYS A 265 5.15 20.72 1.65
CA LYS A 265 4.66 20.96 3.02
C LYS A 265 3.38 20.16 3.30
N PRO A 266 3.20 19.65 4.53
CA PRO A 266 1.91 19.11 4.99
C PRO A 266 0.86 20.22 5.13
N GLY A 267 -0.41 19.84 5.19
CA GLY A 267 -1.50 20.77 5.53
C GLY A 267 -1.99 21.69 4.40
N ILE A 268 -1.57 21.46 3.15
CA ILE A 268 -2.02 22.28 2.01
C ILE A 268 -3.01 21.55 1.11
N VAL A 269 -2.63 20.39 0.57
CA VAL A 269 -3.47 19.60 -0.33
C VAL A 269 -3.62 18.18 0.20
N TYR A 270 -4.85 17.71 0.22
CA TYR A 270 -5.24 16.33 0.48
C TYR A 270 -6.01 15.80 -0.72
N ARG A 271 -6.03 14.48 -0.87
CA ARG A 271 -6.84 13.79 -1.86
C ARG A 271 -7.61 12.64 -1.24
N SER A 272 -8.77 12.29 -1.78
CA SER A 272 -9.55 11.12 -1.35
C SER A 272 -10.52 10.62 -2.43
N SER A 273 -11.23 9.53 -2.13
CA SER A 273 -12.50 9.19 -2.78
C SER A 273 -13.64 10.11 -2.32
N ALA A 274 -14.85 9.90 -2.85
CA ALA A 274 -15.99 10.79 -2.59
C ALA A 274 -16.36 10.90 -1.11
N LEU A 275 -16.94 12.04 -0.75
CA LEU A 275 -17.21 12.41 0.64
C LEU A 275 -18.69 12.25 1.02
N SER A 276 -19.49 11.61 0.18
CA SER A 276 -20.92 11.38 0.45
C SER A 276 -21.19 10.41 1.59
N TYR A 277 -20.20 9.62 1.97
CA TYR A 277 -20.28 8.60 3.00
C TYR A 277 -19.54 8.98 4.29
N LEU A 278 -19.03 10.22 4.40
CA LEU A 278 -18.32 10.64 5.61
C LEU A 278 -19.18 10.53 6.87
N ILE A 279 -18.64 9.83 7.87
CA ILE A 279 -19.22 9.77 9.21
C ILE A 279 -18.75 10.95 10.06
N ASP A 280 -19.37 11.14 11.23
CA ASP A 280 -19.11 12.28 12.10
C ASP A 280 -17.64 12.38 12.53
N ARG A 281 -17.02 11.23 12.78
CA ARG A 281 -15.59 11.11 13.07
C ARG A 281 -14.71 11.56 11.90
N ASP A 282 -15.11 11.27 10.67
CA ASP A 282 -14.37 11.71 9.49
C ASP A 282 -14.47 13.22 9.33
N ARG A 283 -15.66 13.79 9.51
CA ARG A 283 -15.86 15.25 9.44
C ARG A 283 -15.05 15.97 10.52
N ALA A 284 -14.98 15.44 11.72
CA ALA A 284 -14.10 15.94 12.78
C ALA A 284 -12.62 15.84 12.40
N THR A 285 -12.21 14.77 11.69
CA THR A 285 -10.86 14.64 11.14
C THR A 285 -10.58 15.70 10.08
N LEU A 286 -11.51 15.95 9.14
CA LEU A 286 -11.34 17.01 8.15
C LEU A 286 -11.24 18.41 8.79
N GLN A 287 -12.01 18.68 9.86
CA GLN A 287 -11.90 19.91 10.63
C GLN A 287 -10.52 20.07 11.30
N ARG A 288 -10.00 18.99 11.90
CA ARG A 288 -8.67 18.97 12.54
C ARG A 288 -7.53 19.13 11.53
N LEU A 289 -7.69 18.62 10.32
CA LEU A 289 -6.80 18.87 9.18
C LEU A 289 -6.98 20.28 8.57
N ASN A 290 -7.88 21.08 9.15
CA ASN A 290 -8.24 22.42 8.69
C ASN A 290 -8.67 22.46 7.22
N ILE A 291 -9.40 21.44 6.75
CA ILE A 291 -9.91 21.40 5.38
C ILE A 291 -11.09 22.37 5.25
N ARG A 292 -10.85 23.45 4.52
CA ARG A 292 -11.78 24.56 4.31
C ARG A 292 -12.26 24.67 2.89
N THR A 293 -11.61 23.98 1.96
CA THR A 293 -12.06 23.91 0.57
C THR A 293 -12.05 22.47 0.10
N VAL A 294 -13.14 22.05 -0.53
CA VAL A 294 -13.25 20.80 -1.26
C VAL A 294 -13.37 21.12 -2.74
N ILE A 295 -12.60 20.43 -3.57
CA ILE A 295 -12.73 20.49 -5.03
C ILE A 295 -13.29 19.15 -5.49
N ASP A 296 -14.52 19.18 -5.99
CA ASP A 296 -15.23 17.99 -6.45
C ASP A 296 -15.11 17.85 -7.97
N LEU A 297 -14.37 16.83 -8.40
CA LEU A 297 -14.10 16.53 -9.81
C LEU A 297 -15.17 15.65 -10.46
N ARG A 298 -16.22 15.28 -9.71
CA ARG A 298 -17.32 14.44 -10.20
C ARG A 298 -18.20 15.18 -11.20
N GLY A 299 -18.85 14.44 -12.09
CA GLY A 299 -19.87 15.00 -12.97
C GLY A 299 -21.13 15.44 -12.20
N PRO A 300 -21.97 16.33 -12.76
CA PRO A 300 -23.19 16.80 -12.07
C PRO A 300 -24.15 15.68 -11.63
N ALA A 301 -24.26 14.58 -12.38
CA ALA A 301 -25.13 13.46 -11.99
C ALA A 301 -24.54 12.69 -10.80
N GLU A 302 -23.22 12.46 -10.79
CA GLU A 302 -22.52 11.86 -9.65
C GLU A 302 -22.63 12.73 -8.38
N GLN A 303 -22.55 14.06 -8.51
CA GLN A 303 -22.71 15.02 -7.40
C GLN A 303 -24.14 15.00 -6.84
N THR A 304 -25.14 15.03 -7.72
CA THR A 304 -26.56 15.01 -7.31
C THR A 304 -26.95 13.68 -6.66
N LYS A 305 -26.48 12.56 -7.22
CA LYS A 305 -26.77 11.21 -6.70
C LYS A 305 -26.15 10.94 -5.33
N ALA A 306 -24.99 11.54 -5.07
CA ALA A 306 -24.22 11.29 -3.86
C ALA A 306 -23.58 12.61 -3.37
N PRO A 307 -24.36 13.54 -2.78
CA PRO A 307 -23.84 14.83 -2.32
C PRO A 307 -22.85 14.65 -1.17
N ASP A 308 -21.83 15.50 -1.10
CA ASP A 308 -20.81 15.41 -0.06
C ASP A 308 -21.31 15.81 1.33
N ARG A 309 -20.85 15.10 2.35
CA ARG A 309 -21.16 15.38 3.76
C ARG A 309 -20.03 16.17 4.39
N LEU A 310 -19.97 17.46 4.13
CA LEU A 310 -18.85 18.32 4.54
C LEU A 310 -18.99 18.88 5.96
N PRO A 311 -17.88 19.19 6.65
CA PRO A 311 -17.93 19.96 7.88
C PRO A 311 -18.49 21.37 7.68
N ALA A 312 -19.03 21.96 8.75
CA ALA A 312 -19.52 23.33 8.71
C ALA A 312 -18.39 24.32 8.36
N GLY A 313 -18.70 25.25 7.45
CA GLY A 313 -17.73 26.26 6.99
C GLY A 313 -16.70 25.76 5.97
N THR A 314 -16.83 24.54 5.47
CA THR A 314 -16.08 24.06 4.30
C THR A 314 -16.78 24.51 3.01
N VAL A 315 -16.05 25.17 2.13
CA VAL A 315 -16.53 25.60 0.81
C VAL A 315 -16.33 24.46 -0.19
N SER A 316 -17.38 24.06 -0.91
CA SER A 316 -17.27 23.11 -2.02
C SER A 316 -17.18 23.86 -3.36
N LEU A 317 -16.20 23.49 -4.18
CA LEU A 317 -16.00 24.01 -5.54
C LEU A 317 -16.23 22.86 -6.53
N SER A 318 -17.22 23.01 -7.41
CA SER A 318 -17.49 22.05 -8.47
C SER A 318 -16.54 22.27 -9.65
N ALA A 319 -15.78 21.25 -10.04
CA ALA A 319 -14.82 21.28 -11.13
C ALA A 319 -14.86 19.95 -11.94
N PRO A 320 -15.99 19.64 -12.59
CA PRO A 320 -16.20 18.36 -13.25
C PRO A 320 -15.20 18.12 -14.39
N VAL A 321 -14.56 16.94 -14.39
CA VAL A 321 -13.65 16.50 -15.47
C VAL A 321 -14.38 15.71 -16.55
N ASP A 322 -15.58 15.19 -16.26
CA ASP A 322 -16.33 14.35 -17.21
C ASP A 322 -17.80 14.76 -17.29
N GLN A 323 -18.41 14.52 -18.45
CA GLN A 323 -19.86 14.48 -18.61
C GLN A 323 -20.27 13.02 -18.62
N ASP A 324 -21.26 12.67 -17.79
CA ASP A 324 -21.51 11.34 -17.24
C ASP A 324 -21.92 10.22 -18.25
N ASP A 325 -21.92 10.49 -19.56
CA ASP A 325 -22.50 9.61 -20.57
C ASP A 325 -21.52 8.53 -21.04
N LEU A 326 -21.95 7.28 -20.84
CA LEU A 326 -21.32 6.10 -21.43
C LEU A 326 -21.67 6.02 -22.92
N ASP A 327 -20.72 6.38 -23.77
CA ASP A 327 -20.81 6.16 -25.22
C ASP A 327 -20.69 4.66 -25.53
N PHE A 328 -21.82 4.04 -25.91
CA PHE A 328 -21.89 2.61 -26.22
C PHE A 328 -20.99 2.21 -27.40
N THR A 329 -20.90 3.05 -28.44
CA THR A 329 -20.03 2.78 -29.58
C THR A 329 -18.56 2.77 -29.17
N ARG A 330 -18.19 3.69 -28.26
CA ARG A 330 -16.85 3.71 -27.68
C ARG A 330 -16.60 2.50 -26.78
N ILE A 331 -17.57 2.09 -25.97
CA ILE A 331 -17.47 0.89 -25.14
C ILE A 331 -17.23 -0.34 -26.00
N ASP A 332 -18.02 -0.54 -27.07
CA ASP A 332 -17.86 -1.70 -27.95
C ASP A 332 -16.46 -1.76 -28.55
N ALA A 333 -15.96 -0.63 -29.07
CA ALA A 333 -14.60 -0.56 -29.60
C ALA A 333 -13.52 -0.83 -28.54
N LEU A 334 -13.73 -0.43 -27.29
CA LEU A 334 -12.83 -0.73 -26.17
C LEU A 334 -12.86 -2.20 -25.80
N LEU A 335 -14.04 -2.82 -25.76
CA LEU A 335 -14.20 -4.24 -25.47
C LEU A 335 -13.50 -5.10 -26.53
N ASP A 336 -13.63 -4.75 -27.82
CA ASP A 336 -12.92 -5.41 -28.92
C ASP A 336 -11.41 -5.31 -28.76
N ARG A 337 -10.88 -4.09 -28.54
CA ARG A 337 -9.44 -3.85 -28.40
C ARG A 337 -8.82 -4.59 -27.22
N GLN A 338 -9.58 -4.74 -26.13
CA GLN A 338 -9.12 -5.41 -24.91
C GLN A 338 -9.42 -6.92 -24.92
N GLY A 339 -10.10 -7.44 -25.95
CA GLY A 339 -10.38 -8.88 -26.09
C GLY A 339 -11.44 -9.41 -25.12
N PHE A 340 -12.38 -8.57 -24.70
CA PHE A 340 -13.48 -8.96 -23.81
C PHE A 340 -14.55 -9.80 -24.52
N SER A 341 -15.21 -10.67 -23.75
CA SER A 341 -16.36 -11.47 -24.19
C SER A 341 -17.45 -10.60 -24.82
N SER A 342 -18.07 -11.12 -25.89
CA SER A 342 -19.20 -10.45 -26.55
C SER A 342 -20.40 -10.27 -25.61
N GLN A 343 -20.48 -11.07 -24.54
CA GLN A 343 -21.46 -10.94 -23.46
C GLN A 343 -21.38 -9.59 -22.74
N MET A 344 -20.20 -8.96 -22.67
CA MET A 344 -20.02 -7.65 -22.03
C MET A 344 -20.66 -6.49 -22.80
N ARG A 345 -21.09 -6.73 -24.05
CA ARG A 345 -21.84 -5.75 -24.86
C ARG A 345 -23.32 -5.68 -24.49
N ASN A 346 -23.78 -6.58 -23.62
CA ASN A 346 -25.15 -6.57 -23.16
C ASN A 346 -25.44 -5.25 -22.41
N ARG A 347 -26.44 -4.51 -22.89
CA ARG A 347 -26.82 -3.20 -22.37
C ARG A 347 -27.27 -3.23 -20.91
N GLU A 348 -27.90 -4.32 -20.46
CA GLU A 348 -28.25 -4.53 -19.06
C GLU A 348 -27.01 -4.65 -18.19
N LYS A 349 -25.98 -5.39 -18.63
CA LYS A 349 -24.68 -5.49 -17.95
C LYS A 349 -23.95 -4.16 -17.93
N VAL A 350 -23.93 -3.43 -19.05
CA VAL A 350 -23.31 -2.09 -19.14
C VAL A 350 -23.96 -1.13 -18.13
N ASN A 351 -25.28 -1.18 -17.99
CA ASN A 351 -26.00 -0.36 -17.01
C ASN A 351 -25.74 -0.82 -15.57
N ALA A 352 -25.81 -2.13 -15.30
CA ALA A 352 -25.60 -2.71 -13.97
C ALA A 352 -24.18 -2.47 -13.43
N TYR A 353 -23.18 -2.56 -14.31
CA TYR A 353 -21.77 -2.40 -13.99
C TYR A 353 -21.17 -1.09 -14.52
N GLY A 354 -21.99 -0.06 -14.71
CA GLY A 354 -21.57 1.24 -15.24
C GLY A 354 -20.28 1.83 -14.62
N PRO A 355 -20.00 1.69 -13.30
CA PRO A 355 -18.72 2.12 -12.73
C PRO A 355 -17.48 1.45 -13.36
N PHE A 356 -17.56 0.16 -13.72
CA PHE A 356 -16.49 -0.55 -14.43
C PHE A 356 -16.25 0.06 -15.81
N TYR A 357 -17.32 0.22 -16.61
CA TYR A 357 -17.20 0.77 -17.97
C TYR A 357 -16.71 2.21 -17.97
N ARG A 358 -17.12 3.03 -17.00
CA ARG A 358 -16.57 4.39 -16.83
C ARG A 358 -15.07 4.36 -16.54
N MET A 359 -14.63 3.47 -15.66
CA MET A 359 -13.21 3.31 -15.34
C MET A 359 -12.42 2.82 -16.54
N LEU A 360 -12.91 1.80 -17.24
CA LEU A 360 -12.32 1.25 -18.46
C LEU A 360 -12.20 2.33 -19.54
N SER A 361 -13.28 3.07 -19.79
CA SER A 361 -13.29 4.19 -20.75
C SER A 361 -12.26 5.24 -20.37
N LEU A 362 -12.23 5.66 -19.11
CA LEU A 362 -11.36 6.73 -18.65
C LEU A 362 -9.86 6.40 -18.79
N VAL A 363 -9.42 5.22 -18.33
CA VAL A 363 -7.98 4.85 -18.43
C VAL A 363 -7.51 4.67 -19.88
N ASN A 364 -8.42 4.31 -20.79
CA ASN A 364 -8.12 4.19 -22.21
C ASN A 364 -8.29 5.52 -22.97
N SER A 365 -8.70 6.62 -22.30
CA SER A 365 -8.93 7.91 -22.95
C SER A 365 -7.72 8.83 -22.92
N TYR A 366 -6.68 8.55 -22.13
CA TYR A 366 -5.65 9.55 -21.81
C TYR A 366 -4.80 10.01 -23.00
N GLY A 367 -4.69 9.17 -24.04
CA GLY A 367 -4.01 9.50 -25.29
C GLY A 367 -4.93 9.94 -26.43
N GLU A 368 -6.23 10.07 -26.17
CA GLU A 368 -7.22 10.40 -27.19
C GLU A 368 -7.42 11.93 -27.28
N PRO A 369 -7.56 12.51 -28.49
CA PRO A 369 -7.65 13.97 -28.68
C PRO A 369 -8.75 14.64 -27.85
N GLY A 370 -9.87 13.95 -27.62
CA GLY A 370 -10.99 14.47 -26.83
C GLY A 370 -10.75 14.54 -25.32
N PHE A 371 -9.60 14.08 -24.82
CA PHE A 371 -9.31 14.05 -23.40
C PHE A 371 -8.67 15.33 -22.86
N LEU A 372 -7.76 15.97 -23.60
CA LEU A 372 -7.04 17.16 -23.12
C LEU A 372 -7.96 18.33 -22.71
N PRO A 373 -9.05 18.66 -23.44
CA PRO A 373 -9.95 19.74 -23.02
C PRO A 373 -10.55 19.52 -21.62
N LYS A 374 -10.69 18.26 -21.19
CA LYS A 374 -11.20 17.91 -19.86
C LYS A 374 -10.25 18.31 -18.73
N LEU A 375 -8.95 18.43 -19.02
CA LEU A 375 -7.93 18.78 -18.03
C LEU A 375 -8.05 20.23 -17.56
N ALA A 376 -8.70 21.11 -18.33
CA ALA A 376 -8.93 22.52 -17.97
C ALA A 376 -9.60 22.66 -16.58
N ALA A 377 -10.41 21.69 -16.16
CA ALA A 377 -11.03 21.64 -14.83
C ALA A 377 -10.00 21.67 -13.67
N TYR A 378 -8.79 21.16 -13.90
CA TYR A 378 -7.74 21.15 -12.87
C TYR A 378 -7.15 22.54 -12.59
N LYS A 379 -7.42 23.54 -13.44
CA LYS A 379 -7.05 24.94 -13.17
C LYS A 379 -7.56 25.41 -11.80
N THR A 380 -8.76 24.98 -11.39
CA THR A 380 -9.37 25.32 -10.09
C THR A 380 -8.46 24.95 -8.91
N LEU A 381 -7.73 23.83 -8.98
CA LEU A 381 -6.78 23.44 -7.94
C LEU A 381 -5.65 24.46 -7.82
N PHE A 382 -5.02 24.84 -8.94
CA PHE A 382 -3.90 25.77 -8.95
C PHE A 382 -4.32 27.19 -8.54
N ASP A 383 -5.45 27.67 -9.05
CA ASP A 383 -6.01 28.96 -8.64
C ASP A 383 -6.27 28.99 -7.14
N ARG A 384 -6.78 27.89 -6.56
CA ARG A 384 -7.06 27.82 -5.13
C ARG A 384 -5.79 27.73 -4.28
N ILE A 385 -4.75 27.02 -4.72
CA ILE A 385 -3.47 26.97 -4.00
C ILE A 385 -2.82 28.36 -3.97
N LEU A 386 -2.86 29.08 -5.10
CA LEU A 386 -2.24 30.40 -5.26
C LEU A 386 -3.07 31.57 -4.69
N ASP A 387 -4.31 31.34 -4.26
CA ASP A 387 -5.11 32.35 -3.60
C ASP A 387 -4.54 32.67 -2.21
N ALA A 388 -3.88 33.82 -2.09
CA ALA A 388 -3.30 34.31 -0.84
C ALA A 388 -4.33 34.49 0.29
N ARG A 389 -5.63 34.56 -0.04
CA ARG A 389 -6.73 34.65 0.95
C ARG A 389 -7.27 33.28 1.35
N ARG A 390 -6.72 32.19 0.81
CA ARG A 390 -7.14 30.83 1.16
C ARG A 390 -6.99 30.62 2.66
N ALA A 391 -8.12 30.41 3.33
CA ALA A 391 -8.14 29.84 4.67
C ALA A 391 -8.05 28.32 4.56
N GLY A 392 -7.11 27.70 5.29
CA GLY A 392 -7.04 26.25 5.49
C GLY A 392 -6.73 25.40 4.26
N ALA A 393 -6.66 24.08 4.47
CA ALA A 393 -6.29 23.09 3.48
C ALA A 393 -7.39 22.83 2.42
N ILE A 394 -6.94 22.28 1.28
CA ILE A 394 -7.75 21.86 0.14
C ILE A 394 -7.84 20.33 0.15
N LEU A 395 -9.03 19.77 -0.04
CA LEU A 395 -9.22 18.36 -0.35
C LEU A 395 -9.79 18.22 -1.76
N LEU A 396 -9.09 17.48 -2.61
CA LEU A 396 -9.50 17.16 -3.97
C LEU A 396 -10.04 15.73 -4.04
N HIS A 397 -11.21 15.50 -4.61
CA HIS A 397 -11.73 14.14 -4.80
C HIS A 397 -12.49 13.95 -6.10
N CYS A 398 -12.74 12.69 -6.42
CA CYS A 398 -13.72 12.25 -7.40
C CYS A 398 -14.47 11.06 -6.81
N THR A 399 -15.14 10.23 -7.62
CA THR A 399 -15.83 9.03 -7.11
C THR A 399 -14.87 8.06 -6.42
N GLY A 400 -13.84 7.58 -7.12
CA GLY A 400 -12.85 6.66 -6.57
C GLY A 400 -11.60 7.33 -5.99
N GLY A 401 -11.42 8.64 -6.16
CA GLY A 401 -10.15 9.29 -5.79
C GLY A 401 -8.93 8.73 -6.55
N ARG A 402 -9.16 8.07 -7.68
CA ARG A 402 -8.22 7.20 -8.41
C ARG A 402 -7.75 7.85 -9.69
N ASP A 403 -8.64 7.98 -10.66
CA ASP A 403 -8.35 8.46 -12.02
C ASP A 403 -8.28 9.98 -12.09
N ARG A 404 -9.43 10.68 -12.06
CA ARG A 404 -9.52 12.15 -12.12
C ARG A 404 -8.66 12.82 -11.04
N THR A 405 -8.81 12.39 -9.79
CA THR A 405 -7.98 12.86 -8.67
C THR A 405 -6.51 12.46 -8.83
N GLY A 406 -6.23 11.29 -9.41
CA GLY A 406 -4.85 10.83 -9.67
C GLY A 406 -4.14 11.68 -10.70
N ILE A 407 -4.80 11.97 -11.82
CA ILE A 407 -4.26 12.85 -12.86
C ILE A 407 -4.03 14.26 -12.32
N ALA A 408 -5.01 14.83 -11.62
CA ALA A 408 -4.85 16.15 -11.01
C ALA A 408 -3.65 16.21 -10.05
N THR A 409 -3.50 15.18 -9.21
CA THR A 409 -2.35 15.04 -8.29
C THR A 409 -1.05 14.89 -9.07
N ALA A 410 -1.03 14.06 -10.13
CA ALA A 410 0.16 13.84 -10.95
C ALA A 410 0.60 15.12 -11.68
N ILE A 411 -0.35 15.90 -12.22
CA ILE A 411 -0.09 17.19 -12.85
C ILE A 411 0.47 18.17 -11.81
N LEU A 412 -0.09 18.24 -10.60
CA LEU A 412 0.44 19.08 -9.52
C LEU A 412 1.87 18.70 -9.15
N LEU A 413 2.13 17.41 -8.92
CA LEU A 413 3.47 16.92 -8.55
C LEU A 413 4.50 17.15 -9.67
N ARG A 414 4.11 16.92 -10.94
CA ARG A 414 4.97 17.22 -12.11
C ARG A 414 5.25 18.71 -12.24
N THR A 415 4.24 19.57 -11.97
CA THR A 415 4.40 21.04 -11.96
C THR A 415 5.38 21.50 -10.90
N LEU A 416 5.37 20.87 -9.73
CA LEU A 416 6.29 21.17 -8.63
C LEU A 416 7.71 20.61 -8.86
N GLY A 417 7.90 19.72 -9.84
CA GLY A 417 9.20 19.12 -10.16
C GLY A 417 9.52 17.87 -9.35
N VAL A 418 8.51 17.13 -8.88
CA VAL A 418 8.70 15.80 -8.29
C VAL A 418 9.14 14.81 -9.38
N CYS A 419 10.04 13.88 -9.06
CA CYS A 419 10.51 12.92 -10.06
C CYS A 419 9.39 11.97 -10.52
N GLU A 420 9.49 11.52 -11.76
CA GLU A 420 8.45 10.73 -12.41
C GLU A 420 8.16 9.41 -11.68
N GLN A 421 9.19 8.75 -11.14
CA GLN A 421 9.03 7.51 -10.37
C GLN A 421 8.15 7.71 -9.13
N THR A 422 8.34 8.82 -8.40
CA THR A 422 7.52 9.18 -7.24
C THR A 422 6.09 9.54 -7.65
N ILE A 423 5.90 10.18 -8.81
CA ILE A 423 4.56 10.48 -9.35
C ILE A 423 3.81 9.19 -9.71
N GLU A 424 4.46 8.28 -10.41
CA GLU A 424 3.91 6.97 -10.78
C GLU A 424 3.57 6.15 -9.53
N ALA A 425 4.48 6.09 -8.56
CA ALA A 425 4.27 5.48 -7.26
C ALA A 425 3.01 6.01 -6.54
N ASN A 426 2.87 7.33 -6.45
CA ASN A 426 1.72 7.99 -5.82
C ASN A 426 0.40 7.63 -6.52
N TYR A 427 0.44 7.62 -7.85
CA TYR A 427 -0.70 7.31 -8.70
C TYR A 427 -1.15 5.86 -8.48
N LEU A 428 -0.22 4.91 -8.63
CA LEU A 428 -0.45 3.48 -8.52
C LEU A 428 -0.87 3.00 -7.14
N ALA A 429 -0.48 3.72 -6.07
CA ALA A 429 -0.91 3.39 -4.71
C ALA A 429 -2.43 3.30 -4.57
N SER A 430 -3.20 3.97 -5.44
CA SER A 430 -4.67 3.88 -5.46
C SER A 430 -5.18 2.45 -5.72
N ASN A 431 -4.42 1.59 -6.42
CA ASN A 431 -4.79 0.17 -6.63
C ASN A 431 -4.83 -0.61 -5.30
N LEU A 432 -4.05 -0.19 -4.30
CA LEU A 432 -3.97 -0.83 -2.99
C LEU A 432 -4.86 -0.11 -1.97
N LEU A 433 -4.83 1.22 -1.96
CA LEU A 433 -5.50 2.05 -0.95
C LEU A 433 -7.02 2.15 -1.12
N LEU A 434 -7.57 1.59 -2.20
CA LEU A 434 -9.01 1.46 -2.41
C LEU A 434 -9.61 0.16 -1.91
N GLN A 435 -8.80 -0.71 -1.31
CA GLN A 435 -9.28 -1.96 -0.74
C GLN A 435 -9.75 -1.70 0.70
N PRO A 436 -11.06 -1.83 1.01
CA PRO A 436 -11.54 -1.64 2.37
C PRO A 436 -11.06 -2.82 3.23
N ASP A 437 -11.03 -2.59 4.53
CA ASP A 437 -10.86 -3.64 5.51
C ASP A 437 -12.06 -4.60 5.41
N ARG A 438 -11.83 -5.89 5.12
CA ARG A 438 -12.89 -6.88 4.88
C ARG A 438 -13.60 -7.31 6.17
N ASP A 439 -13.16 -6.82 7.31
CA ASP A 439 -13.58 -7.28 8.63
C ASP A 439 -15.03 -6.87 8.98
N ASP A 440 -15.66 -5.93 8.24
CA ASP A 440 -17.08 -5.58 8.39
C ASP A 440 -17.78 -5.18 7.05
N PRO A 441 -18.54 -6.11 6.43
CA PRO A 441 -19.33 -5.85 5.23
C PRO A 441 -20.45 -4.80 5.41
N ALA A 442 -20.85 -4.50 6.64
CA ALA A 442 -21.84 -3.46 6.93
C ALA A 442 -21.20 -2.08 7.07
N SER A 443 -19.87 -1.99 7.19
CA SER A 443 -19.17 -0.72 7.32
C SER A 443 -19.43 0.18 6.11
N THR A 444 -19.47 1.49 6.36
CA THR A 444 -19.66 2.47 5.29
C THR A 444 -18.52 2.39 4.24
N SER A 445 -17.31 2.08 4.72
CA SER A 445 -16.13 1.84 3.88
C SER A 445 -16.34 0.71 2.87
N PHE A 446 -16.93 -0.41 3.31
CA PHE A 446 -17.18 -1.58 2.48
C PHE A 446 -18.31 -1.31 1.47
N GLN A 447 -19.43 -0.72 1.92
CA GLN A 447 -20.54 -0.34 1.05
C GLN A 447 -20.11 0.65 -0.03
N ARG A 448 -19.27 1.63 0.32
CA ARG A 448 -18.71 2.58 -0.65
C ARG A 448 -17.79 1.88 -1.65
N PHE A 449 -16.96 0.98 -1.15
CA PHE A 449 -16.01 0.22 -1.96
C PHE A 449 -16.73 -0.62 -3.04
N THR A 450 -17.73 -1.42 -2.65
CA THR A 450 -18.44 -2.31 -3.58
C THR A 450 -19.07 -1.53 -4.72
N PHE A 451 -19.60 -0.34 -4.43
CA PHE A 451 -20.23 0.53 -5.42
C PHE A 451 -19.23 1.21 -6.36
N SER A 452 -18.02 1.54 -5.88
CA SER A 452 -17.13 2.47 -6.59
C SER A 452 -15.98 1.79 -7.33
N ASN A 453 -15.44 0.69 -6.81
CA ASN A 453 -14.16 0.14 -7.26
C ASN A 453 -14.01 -1.37 -6.98
N VAL A 454 -15.10 -2.16 -7.02
CA VAL A 454 -14.99 -3.61 -6.74
C VAL A 454 -14.00 -4.35 -7.65
N TYR A 455 -13.80 -3.82 -8.85
CA TYR A 455 -12.98 -4.40 -9.93
C TYR A 455 -11.48 -4.27 -9.74
N VAL A 456 -11.01 -3.54 -8.73
CA VAL A 456 -9.57 -3.40 -8.41
C VAL A 456 -9.18 -4.19 -7.15
N GLN A 457 -9.92 -5.26 -6.84
CA GLN A 457 -9.61 -6.18 -5.75
C GLN A 457 -8.62 -7.27 -6.14
N PRO A 458 -7.98 -7.92 -5.15
CA PRO A 458 -7.34 -9.22 -5.39
C PRO A 458 -8.34 -10.16 -6.08
N THR A 459 -7.87 -10.87 -7.09
CA THR A 459 -8.66 -11.83 -7.89
C THR A 459 -9.23 -12.99 -7.05
N SER A 460 -8.72 -13.18 -5.83
CA SER A 460 -9.25 -14.09 -4.82
C SER A 460 -10.49 -13.56 -4.06
N ASN A 461 -10.91 -12.32 -4.26
CA ASN A 461 -12.09 -11.76 -3.61
C ASN A 461 -13.38 -12.42 -4.13
N HIS A 462 -14.18 -13.03 -3.25
CA HIS A 462 -15.41 -13.73 -3.65
C HIS A 462 -16.46 -12.82 -4.32
N LEU A 463 -16.65 -11.58 -3.85
CA LEU A 463 -17.56 -10.65 -4.52
C LEU A 463 -17.05 -10.29 -5.91
N PHE A 464 -15.74 -10.08 -6.05
CA PHE A 464 -15.15 -9.78 -7.34
C PHE A 464 -15.23 -10.98 -8.29
N GLN A 465 -15.02 -12.20 -7.80
CA GLN A 465 -15.20 -13.43 -8.56
C GLN A 465 -16.63 -13.57 -9.08
N LYS A 466 -17.64 -13.25 -8.25
CA LYS A 466 -19.05 -13.24 -8.68
C LYS A 466 -19.31 -12.22 -9.78
N VAL A 467 -18.79 -11.01 -9.62
CA VAL A 467 -18.93 -9.93 -10.62
C VAL A 467 -18.26 -10.33 -11.93
N ALA A 468 -17.08 -10.95 -11.87
CA ALA A 468 -16.38 -11.43 -13.05
C ALA A 468 -17.16 -12.55 -13.76
N ALA A 469 -17.67 -13.52 -13.00
CA ALA A 469 -18.52 -14.57 -13.54
C ALA A 469 -19.80 -14.02 -14.18
N ASP A 470 -20.45 -13.01 -13.58
CA ASP A 470 -21.63 -12.38 -14.17
C ASP A 470 -21.33 -11.68 -15.49
N LEU A 471 -20.14 -11.07 -15.60
CA LEU A 471 -19.63 -10.46 -16.82
C LEU A 471 -19.13 -11.48 -17.87
N ASP A 472 -19.16 -12.79 -17.58
CA ASP A 472 -18.59 -13.86 -18.41
C ASP A 472 -17.09 -13.66 -18.66
N GLU A 473 -16.38 -13.31 -17.59
CA GLU A 473 -14.97 -12.96 -17.65
C GLU A 473 -14.16 -13.52 -16.48
N THR A 474 -12.84 -13.57 -16.66
CA THR A 474 -11.95 -13.94 -15.55
C THR A 474 -11.72 -12.73 -14.64
N PRO A 475 -11.60 -12.94 -13.31
CA PRO A 475 -11.25 -11.84 -12.39
C PRO A 475 -9.92 -11.17 -12.76
N GLN A 476 -8.97 -11.93 -13.29
CA GLN A 476 -7.67 -11.42 -13.71
C GLN A 476 -7.80 -10.48 -14.91
N HIS A 477 -8.59 -10.85 -15.92
CA HIS A 477 -8.80 -10.02 -17.10
C HIS A 477 -9.47 -8.68 -16.76
N ILE A 478 -10.55 -8.72 -15.97
CA ILE A 478 -11.22 -7.50 -15.49
C ILE A 478 -10.27 -6.63 -14.68
N TYR A 479 -9.51 -7.22 -13.76
CA TYR A 479 -8.54 -6.49 -12.94
C TYR A 479 -7.46 -5.84 -13.80
N ASP A 480 -6.90 -6.56 -14.77
CA ASP A 480 -5.82 -6.07 -15.61
C ASP A 480 -6.27 -4.94 -16.55
N ALA A 481 -7.50 -4.98 -17.03
CA ALA A 481 -8.06 -3.94 -17.90
C ALA A 481 -8.33 -2.61 -17.19
N VAL A 482 -8.52 -2.65 -15.86
CA VAL A 482 -8.89 -1.46 -15.07
C VAL A 482 -7.98 -1.20 -13.88
N LYS A 483 -6.86 -1.90 -13.69
CA LYS A 483 -5.85 -1.50 -12.71
C LYS A 483 -5.08 -0.30 -13.23
N LEU A 484 -4.66 0.61 -12.35
CA LEU A 484 -3.77 1.69 -12.77
C LEU A 484 -2.43 1.10 -13.20
N GLN A 485 -1.88 1.64 -14.28
CA GLN A 485 -0.57 1.33 -14.82
C GLN A 485 0.22 2.63 -15.08
N PRO A 486 1.55 2.65 -14.95
CA PRO A 486 2.34 3.84 -15.26
C PRO A 486 2.21 4.32 -16.70
N GLU A 487 2.04 3.37 -17.61
CA GLU A 487 1.85 3.62 -19.03
C GLU A 487 0.75 4.65 -19.28
N TYR A 488 -0.31 4.64 -18.47
CA TYR A 488 -1.39 5.63 -18.58
C TYR A 488 -0.91 7.07 -18.35
N LEU A 489 -0.07 7.30 -17.34
CA LEU A 489 0.53 8.63 -17.13
C LEU A 489 1.52 8.98 -18.23
N ARG A 490 2.34 8.02 -18.67
CA ARG A 490 3.30 8.23 -19.75
C ARG A 490 2.60 8.60 -21.07
N THR A 491 1.50 7.92 -21.39
CA THR A 491 0.63 8.23 -22.54
C THR A 491 0.04 9.63 -22.41
N LEU A 492 -0.44 10.01 -21.22
CA LEU A 492 -0.95 11.37 -20.97
C LEU A 492 0.14 12.43 -21.21
N TRP A 493 1.35 12.22 -20.69
CA TRP A 493 2.47 13.14 -20.88
C TRP A 493 2.86 13.28 -22.35
N ALA A 494 3.01 12.15 -23.05
CA ALA A 494 3.31 12.16 -24.47
C ALA A 494 2.22 12.87 -25.28
N HIS A 495 0.94 12.67 -24.93
CA HIS A 495 -0.17 13.34 -25.60
C HIS A 495 -0.17 14.86 -25.35
N ILE A 496 0.10 15.29 -24.11
CA ILE A 496 0.26 16.72 -23.78
C ILE A 496 1.42 17.33 -24.57
N ASP A 497 2.59 16.67 -24.57
CA ASP A 497 3.77 17.17 -25.28
C ASP A 497 3.53 17.21 -26.80
N GLN A 498 2.81 16.24 -27.37
CA GLN A 498 2.45 16.23 -28.78
C GLN A 498 1.53 17.40 -29.17
N GLN A 499 0.54 17.74 -28.34
CA GLN A 499 -0.48 18.75 -28.69
C GLN A 499 -0.05 20.17 -28.31
N HIS A 500 0.71 20.34 -27.23
CA HIS A 500 1.13 21.66 -26.73
C HIS A 500 2.63 21.94 -26.93
N GLY A 501 3.40 20.99 -27.46
CA GLY A 501 4.85 21.08 -27.66
C GLY A 501 5.68 20.85 -26.39
N SER A 502 5.16 21.18 -25.21
CA SER A 502 5.74 20.82 -23.92
C SER A 502 4.72 20.90 -22.78
N PHE A 503 4.97 20.15 -21.70
CA PHE A 503 4.22 20.29 -20.45
C PHE A 503 4.21 21.73 -19.90
N GLY A 504 5.31 22.48 -20.05
CA GLY A 504 5.37 23.88 -19.61
C GLY A 504 4.44 24.79 -20.41
N THR A 505 4.38 24.60 -21.73
CA THR A 505 3.44 25.32 -22.61
C THR A 505 2.00 24.98 -22.26
N PHE A 506 1.71 23.71 -22.00
CA PHE A 506 0.38 23.26 -21.54
C PHE A 506 -0.03 23.97 -20.25
N LEU A 507 0.84 24.01 -19.23
CA LEU A 507 0.56 24.71 -17.97
C LEU A 507 0.31 26.21 -18.19
N ALA A 508 1.07 26.85 -19.07
CA ALA A 508 0.90 28.27 -19.38
C ALA A 508 -0.42 28.55 -20.12
N THR A 509 -0.77 27.73 -21.11
CA THR A 509 -1.97 27.92 -21.94
C THR A 509 -3.25 27.54 -21.21
N GLU A 510 -3.29 26.35 -20.59
CA GLU A 510 -4.52 25.80 -19.99
C GLU A 510 -4.76 26.35 -18.59
N TYR A 511 -3.70 26.55 -17.79
CA TYR A 511 -3.83 26.95 -16.38
C TYR A 511 -3.34 28.38 -16.11
N GLY A 512 -2.73 29.05 -17.10
CA GLY A 512 -2.14 30.37 -16.91
C GLY A 512 -0.89 30.33 -16.02
N LEU A 513 -0.24 29.18 -15.86
CA LEU A 513 0.93 28.99 -15.00
C LEU A 513 2.23 29.27 -15.78
N THR A 514 2.60 30.54 -15.84
CA THR A 514 3.92 30.96 -16.35
C THR A 514 5.05 30.50 -15.42
N PRO A 515 6.32 30.48 -15.86
CA PRO A 515 7.45 30.13 -14.99
C PRO A 515 7.46 30.89 -13.65
N LYS A 516 7.10 32.18 -13.66
CA LYS A 516 6.97 32.99 -12.44
C LYS A 516 5.88 32.46 -11.50
N ARG A 517 4.73 32.06 -12.03
CA ARG A 517 3.63 31.50 -11.20
C ARG A 517 3.94 30.08 -10.71
N ILE A 518 4.73 29.31 -11.46
CA ILE A 518 5.24 28.01 -11.00
C ILE A 518 6.19 28.19 -9.80
N GLU A 519 7.08 29.18 -9.83
CA GLU A 519 7.93 29.48 -8.66
C GLU A 519 7.10 29.95 -7.46
N GLN A 520 6.11 30.82 -7.66
CA GLN A 520 5.17 31.20 -6.59
C GLN A 520 4.43 29.98 -6.01
N LEU A 521 4.03 29.04 -6.87
CA LEU A 521 3.40 27.80 -6.44
C LEU A 521 4.35 26.98 -5.56
N LYS A 522 5.62 26.85 -5.96
CA LYS A 522 6.64 26.17 -5.15
C LYS A 522 6.84 26.86 -3.82
N ASP A 523 6.96 28.19 -3.77
CA ASP A 523 7.15 28.92 -2.51
C ASP A 523 6.01 28.71 -1.50
N VAL A 524 4.77 28.66 -2.01
CA VAL A 524 3.61 28.30 -1.19
C VAL A 524 3.71 26.85 -0.73
N MET A 525 3.97 25.92 -1.66
CA MET A 525 3.83 24.49 -1.44
C MET A 525 5.03 23.81 -0.78
N THR A 526 6.23 24.39 -0.79
CA THR A 526 7.47 23.70 -0.38
C THR A 526 8.26 24.45 0.68
N SER A 527 8.99 23.69 1.50
CA SER A 527 9.88 24.15 2.58
C SER A 527 11.24 23.50 2.48
#